data_AF-A0A9N9MWL8-F1
#
_entry.id   AF-A0A9N9MWL8-F1
#
_cell.length_a   1.000
_cell.length_b   1.000
_cell.length_c   1.000
_cell.angle_alpha   90.00
_cell.angle_beta   90.00
_cell.angle_gamma   90.00
#
_symmetry.space_group_name_H-M   'P 1'
#
loop_
_entity.id
_entity.type
_entity.pdbx_description
1 polymer ?
#
loop_
_entity_poly.entity_id
_entity_poly.type
_entity_poly.pdbx_seq_one_letter_code
_entity_poly.pdbx_strand_id
1 'polypeptide(L)'
;MTEPSKEITNDKKKSLKVAKQWIKSSKDGTLSRMDASIKSTYSKSFQGFMHQLDKEIQARFPDVTYLYHPSPIMSKDHFTTMHEIEHQGKEPPNENPVTFHGIKIDPGCMIFKDAYDGKSYRKTVTITNCRRKIVTVRISEPTSKAFKMKPLPIGQVLSPGLSVVRHIKYLYTKPTAIPQACMDIYIDNEYFGYDLIV
;
A
#
# COMPACT_ATOMS: atom_id res chain seq x y z
N MET A 1 40.92 3.63 22.97
CA MET A 1 39.72 2.98 22.41
C MET A 1 39.34 3.77 21.18
N THR A 2 39.67 3.25 20.00
CA THR A 2 39.59 3.97 18.73
C THR A 2 38.47 3.33 17.92
N GLU A 3 37.43 4.10 17.57
CA GLU A 3 36.31 3.62 16.76
C GLU A 3 36.79 3.22 15.35
N PRO A 4 36.38 2.06 14.81
CA PRO A 4 36.68 1.73 13.42
C PRO A 4 35.75 2.53 12.50
N SER A 5 36.34 3.53 11.85
CA SER A 5 35.75 4.23 10.71
C SER A 5 35.38 3.21 9.62
N LYS A 6 34.09 3.11 9.31
CA LYS A 6 33.57 2.19 8.29
C LYS A 6 34.03 2.66 6.90
N GLU A 7 35.10 2.04 6.41
CA GLU A 7 35.57 2.19 5.06
C GLU A 7 34.54 1.59 4.09
N ILE A 8 33.74 2.46 3.47
CA ILE A 8 32.77 2.05 2.45
C ILE A 8 33.57 1.60 1.23
N THR A 9 33.61 0.30 1.00
CA THR A 9 34.27 -0.34 -0.14
C THR A 9 33.84 0.29 -1.47
N ASN A 10 34.77 0.34 -2.42
CA ASN A 10 34.61 1.07 -3.69
C ASN A 10 33.35 0.63 -4.48
N ASP A 11 32.97 -0.65 -4.37
CA ASP A 11 31.76 -1.20 -4.98
C ASP A 11 30.46 -0.67 -4.37
N LYS A 12 30.41 -0.49 -3.04
CA LYS A 12 29.23 0.10 -2.37
C LYS A 12 29.03 1.57 -2.79
N LYS A 13 30.12 2.32 -2.99
CA LYS A 13 30.05 3.71 -3.51
C LYS A 13 29.52 3.75 -4.95
N LYS A 14 29.94 2.80 -5.79
CA LYS A 14 29.48 2.69 -7.19
C LYS A 14 27.99 2.37 -7.26
N SER A 15 27.51 1.40 -6.49
CA SER A 15 26.09 1.03 -6.43
C SER A 15 25.20 2.15 -5.88
N LEU A 16 25.66 2.88 -4.87
CA LEU A 16 24.91 4.01 -4.30
C LEU A 16 24.80 5.18 -5.28
N LYS A 17 25.86 5.44 -6.06
CA LYS A 17 25.85 6.47 -7.11
C LYS A 17 24.86 6.12 -8.23
N VAL A 18 24.82 4.85 -8.63
CA VAL A 18 23.87 4.31 -9.62
C VAL A 18 22.42 4.42 -9.13
N ALA A 19 22.15 4.05 -7.87
CA ALA A 19 20.80 4.15 -7.29
C ALA A 19 20.30 5.61 -7.20
N LYS A 20 21.18 6.54 -6.79
CA LYS A 20 20.84 7.98 -6.75
C LYS A 20 20.55 8.54 -8.13
N GLN A 21 21.27 8.09 -9.15
CA GLN A 21 21.04 8.51 -10.54
C GLN A 21 19.73 7.95 -11.10
N TRP A 22 19.36 6.72 -10.73
CA TRP A 22 18.06 6.13 -11.07
C TRP A 22 16.87 6.90 -10.47
N ILE A 23 16.95 7.24 -9.17
CA ILE A 23 15.91 8.04 -8.49
C ILE A 23 15.74 9.42 -9.14
N LYS A 24 16.85 10.02 -9.61
CA LYS A 24 16.81 11.31 -10.31
C LYS A 24 16.16 11.17 -11.70
N SER A 25 16.61 10.23 -12.54
CA SER A 25 16.03 10.01 -13.87
C SER A 25 14.57 9.52 -13.85
N SER A 26 14.15 8.83 -12.78
CA SER A 26 12.76 8.46 -12.56
C SER A 26 11.86 9.63 -12.24
N LYS A 27 12.37 10.66 -11.53
CA LYS A 27 11.62 11.88 -11.20
C LYS A 27 11.49 12.83 -12.38
N ASP A 28 12.49 12.81 -13.27
CA ASP A 28 12.53 13.70 -14.44
C ASP A 28 11.82 13.10 -15.68
N GLY A 29 11.13 11.95 -15.55
CA GLY A 29 10.38 11.32 -16.64
C GLY A 29 11.22 10.80 -17.81
N THR A 30 12.55 10.76 -17.67
CA THR A 30 13.50 10.45 -18.77
C THR A 30 13.78 8.94 -18.95
N LEU A 31 13.21 8.08 -18.10
CA LEU A 31 13.36 6.61 -18.18
C LEU A 31 12.83 6.00 -19.49
N SER A 32 11.93 6.68 -20.21
CA SER A 32 11.44 6.22 -21.52
C SER A 32 12.50 6.27 -22.63
N ARG A 33 13.60 7.01 -22.46
CA ARG A 33 14.66 7.16 -23.49
C ARG A 33 15.90 6.29 -23.30
N MET A 34 15.94 5.42 -22.28
CA MET A 34 17.09 4.53 -22.06
C MET A 34 16.98 3.26 -22.92
N ASP A 35 18.09 2.93 -23.60
CA ASP A 35 18.29 1.70 -24.39
C ASP A 35 18.01 0.44 -23.54
N ALA A 36 17.39 -0.57 -24.15
CA ALA A 36 17.05 -1.84 -23.52
C ALA A 36 18.26 -2.57 -22.91
N SER A 37 19.46 -2.41 -23.49
CA SER A 37 20.72 -2.96 -22.98
C SER A 37 21.12 -2.34 -21.63
N ILE A 38 20.86 -1.05 -21.47
CA ILE A 38 21.07 -0.30 -20.22
C ILE A 38 20.03 -0.76 -19.20
N LYS A 39 18.74 -0.86 -19.56
CA LYS A 39 17.70 -1.37 -18.64
C LYS A 39 18.02 -2.78 -18.11
N SER A 40 18.51 -3.67 -18.97
CA SER A 40 18.90 -5.05 -18.60
C SER A 40 20.08 -5.10 -17.62
N THR A 41 21.12 -4.31 -17.89
CA THR A 41 22.32 -4.25 -17.04
C THR A 41 22.00 -3.67 -15.65
N TYR A 42 21.10 -2.69 -15.59
CA TYR A 42 20.68 -2.07 -14.33
C TYR A 42 19.72 -2.97 -13.54
N SER A 43 18.85 -3.73 -14.20
CA SER A 43 17.98 -4.73 -13.55
C SER A 43 18.81 -5.81 -12.84
N LYS A 44 19.84 -6.36 -13.48
CA LYS A 44 20.75 -7.33 -12.87
C LYS A 44 21.50 -6.74 -11.67
N SER A 45 21.95 -5.49 -11.79
CA SER A 45 22.67 -4.78 -10.72
C SER A 45 21.77 -4.51 -9.51
N PHE A 46 20.50 -4.16 -9.75
CA PHE A 46 19.51 -3.93 -8.70
C PHE A 46 19.12 -5.24 -7.98
N GLN A 47 18.91 -6.33 -8.73
CA GLN A 47 18.65 -7.65 -8.15
C GLN A 47 19.81 -8.12 -7.26
N GLY A 48 21.07 -7.91 -7.69
CA GLY A 48 22.24 -8.21 -6.86
C GLY A 48 22.30 -7.38 -5.57
N PHE A 49 21.94 -6.09 -5.64
CA PHE A 49 21.86 -5.23 -4.46
C PHE A 49 20.77 -5.67 -3.48
N MET A 50 19.59 -6.02 -3.98
CA MET A 50 18.47 -6.50 -3.14
C MET A 50 18.84 -7.81 -2.44
N HIS A 51 19.48 -8.75 -3.13
CA HIS A 51 19.95 -10.00 -2.55
C HIS A 51 21.06 -9.79 -1.50
N GLN A 52 21.93 -8.80 -1.69
CA GLN A 52 22.95 -8.46 -0.69
C GLN A 52 22.36 -7.80 0.56
N LEU A 53 21.34 -6.94 0.39
CA LEU A 53 20.59 -6.36 1.49
C LEU A 53 19.85 -7.43 2.30
N ASP A 54 19.26 -8.39 1.62
CA ASP A 54 18.53 -9.49 2.27
C ASP A 54 19.46 -10.32 3.16
N LYS A 55 20.66 -10.65 2.67
CA LYS A 55 21.71 -11.29 3.48
C LYS A 55 22.16 -10.44 4.67
N GLU A 56 22.31 -9.13 4.52
CA GLU A 56 22.67 -8.23 5.63
C GLU A 56 21.55 -8.10 6.67
N ILE A 57 20.27 -8.11 6.25
CA ILE A 57 19.11 -8.07 7.15
C ILE A 57 19.00 -9.39 7.92
N GLN A 58 19.12 -10.52 7.25
CA GLN A 58 19.01 -11.84 7.86
C GLN A 58 20.17 -12.14 8.84
N ALA A 59 21.38 -11.65 8.55
CA ALA A 59 22.50 -11.72 9.48
C ALA A 59 22.34 -10.83 10.72
N ARG A 60 21.53 -9.76 10.63
CA ARG A 60 21.34 -8.79 11.71
C ARG A 60 20.13 -9.08 12.59
N PHE A 61 19.18 -9.86 12.08
CA PHE A 61 17.94 -10.22 12.77
C PHE A 61 17.62 -11.72 12.55
N PRO A 62 18.35 -12.65 13.18
CA PRO A 62 18.20 -14.10 12.95
C PRO A 62 16.86 -14.66 13.40
N ASP A 63 16.14 -13.97 14.29
CA ASP A 63 14.87 -14.42 14.88
C ASP A 63 13.62 -13.92 14.12
N VAL A 64 13.80 -13.18 13.02
CA VAL A 64 12.68 -12.67 12.21
C VAL A 64 12.52 -13.51 10.95
N THR A 65 11.59 -14.46 10.99
CA THR A 65 11.23 -15.26 9.81
C THR A 65 10.38 -14.43 8.85
N TYR A 66 11.01 -13.77 7.88
CA TYR A 66 10.29 -13.19 6.75
C TYR A 66 9.91 -14.32 5.78
N LEU A 67 8.63 -14.68 5.72
CA LEU A 67 8.10 -15.51 4.63
C LEU A 67 8.05 -14.65 3.36
N TYR A 68 9.20 -14.51 2.70
CA TYR A 68 9.26 -13.99 1.34
C TYR A 68 8.90 -15.12 0.38
N HIS A 69 7.72 -15.05 -0.23
CA HIS A 69 7.40 -15.88 -1.39
C HIS A 69 8.02 -15.21 -2.62
N PRO A 70 9.08 -15.78 -3.24
CA PRO A 70 9.56 -15.28 -4.51
C PRO A 70 8.48 -15.51 -5.57
N SER A 71 7.97 -14.45 -6.18
CA SER A 71 7.12 -14.56 -7.37
C SER A 71 7.85 -15.32 -8.48
N PRO A 72 7.15 -16.14 -9.28
CA PRO A 72 7.79 -16.96 -10.31
C PRO A 72 8.52 -16.09 -11.34
N ILE A 73 9.73 -16.52 -11.70
CA ILE A 73 10.55 -15.96 -12.76
C ILE A 73 9.80 -16.14 -14.08
N MET A 74 9.27 -15.06 -14.65
CA MET A 74 8.73 -15.10 -16.02
C MET A 74 9.88 -15.24 -17.02
N SER A 75 9.78 -16.26 -17.88
CA SER A 75 10.72 -16.54 -18.96
C SER A 75 10.73 -15.39 -19.96
N LYS A 76 11.93 -15.04 -20.42
CA LYS A 76 12.14 -14.10 -21.52
C LYS A 76 11.65 -14.76 -22.80
N ASP A 77 10.48 -14.36 -23.26
CA ASP A 77 10.06 -14.30 -24.66
C ASP A 77 8.60 -13.87 -24.61
N HIS A 78 8.34 -12.58 -24.82
CA HIS A 78 7.09 -11.94 -25.28
C HIS A 78 7.16 -10.46 -24.90
N PHE A 79 7.66 -9.64 -25.83
CA PHE A 79 7.52 -8.19 -25.78
C PHE A 79 6.12 -7.87 -26.30
N THR A 80 5.14 -7.78 -25.41
CA THR A 80 3.79 -7.30 -25.77
C THR A 80 3.33 -6.29 -24.73
N THR A 81 3.09 -5.07 -25.23
CA THR A 81 2.27 -3.97 -24.73
C THR A 81 1.79 -4.05 -23.27
N MET A 82 2.29 -3.14 -22.44
CA MET A 82 1.82 -2.86 -21.08
C MET A 82 0.41 -2.24 -21.10
N HIS A 83 -0.60 -3.05 -21.41
CA HIS A 83 -2.02 -2.73 -21.21
C HIS A 83 -2.79 -4.05 -21.07
N GLU A 84 -2.67 -4.69 -19.91
CA GLU A 84 -3.71 -5.54 -19.31
C GLU A 84 -3.14 -6.15 -18.04
N ILE A 85 -3.34 -5.47 -16.92
CA ILE A 85 -3.52 -6.19 -15.67
C ILE A 85 -4.92 -6.79 -15.81
N GLU A 86 -4.97 -8.11 -15.89
CA GLU A 86 -6.20 -8.90 -15.87
C GLU A 86 -7.04 -8.50 -14.65
N HIS A 87 -7.95 -7.56 -14.87
CA HIS A 87 -9.09 -7.34 -14.01
C HIS A 87 -10.01 -8.54 -14.20
N GLN A 88 -9.82 -9.58 -13.37
CA GLN A 88 -10.95 -10.43 -13.00
C GLN A 88 -12.08 -9.48 -12.59
N GLY A 89 -13.21 -9.54 -13.32
CA GLY A 89 -14.26 -8.53 -13.37
C GLY A 89 -14.71 -8.02 -12.00
N LYS A 90 -14.01 -7.01 -11.47
CA LYS A 90 -14.50 -6.18 -10.38
C LYS A 90 -15.40 -5.15 -11.03
N GLU A 91 -16.69 -5.25 -10.73
CA GLU A 91 -17.61 -4.14 -10.94
C GLU A 91 -16.96 -2.84 -10.45
N PRO A 92 -17.23 -1.70 -11.12
CA PRO A 92 -16.71 -0.42 -10.67
C PRO A 92 -17.02 -0.23 -9.18
N PRO A 93 -16.07 0.31 -8.40
CA PRO A 93 -16.26 0.51 -6.97
C PRO A 93 -17.57 1.27 -6.73
N ASN A 94 -18.44 0.65 -5.94
CA ASN A 94 -19.80 1.11 -5.70
C ASN A 94 -19.96 1.45 -4.22
N GLU A 95 -20.50 2.63 -3.91
CA GLU A 95 -20.77 3.08 -2.55
C GLU A 95 -21.93 2.31 -1.88
N ASN A 96 -22.61 1.40 -2.60
CA ASN A 96 -23.66 0.56 -2.03
C ASN A 96 -23.17 -0.20 -0.78
N PRO A 97 -24.05 -0.39 0.22
CA PRO A 97 -23.71 -1.14 1.43
C PRO A 97 -23.25 -2.57 1.09
N VAL A 98 -22.22 -3.05 1.79
CA VAL A 98 -21.71 -4.41 1.67
C VAL A 98 -21.96 -5.16 2.98
N THR A 99 -22.28 -6.45 2.90
CA THR A 99 -22.36 -7.34 4.06
C THR A 99 -21.17 -8.27 4.07
N PHE A 100 -20.38 -8.23 5.14
CA PHE A 100 -19.22 -9.09 5.35
C PHE A 100 -19.43 -9.92 6.62
N HIS A 101 -19.60 -11.23 6.44
CA HIS A 101 -19.94 -12.17 7.52
C HIS A 101 -21.06 -11.64 8.43
N GLY A 102 -22.17 -11.13 7.91
CA GLY A 102 -23.27 -10.60 8.75
C GLY A 102 -22.99 -9.28 9.47
N ILE A 103 -21.92 -8.56 9.10
CA ILE A 103 -21.68 -7.16 9.46
C ILE A 103 -21.98 -6.30 8.24
N LYS A 104 -22.83 -5.28 8.41
CA LYS A 104 -23.13 -4.32 7.35
C LYS A 104 -22.12 -3.18 7.41
N ILE A 105 -21.49 -2.87 6.28
CA ILE A 105 -20.58 -1.74 6.09
C ILE A 105 -21.21 -0.80 5.07
N ASP A 106 -21.44 0.44 5.47
CA ASP A 106 -22.18 1.44 4.69
C ASP A 106 -21.49 2.82 4.75
N PRO A 107 -21.01 3.37 3.63
CA PRO A 107 -21.02 2.76 2.30
C PRO A 107 -20.02 1.59 2.19
N GLY A 108 -20.11 0.75 1.14
CA GLY A 108 -19.19 -0.39 0.94
C GLY A 108 -17.77 0.01 0.52
N CYS A 109 -17.64 1.15 -0.14
CA CYS A 109 -16.40 1.89 -0.36
C CYS A 109 -16.69 3.40 -0.27
N MET A 110 -15.67 4.24 -0.18
CA MET A 110 -15.87 5.70 -0.08
C MET A 110 -15.30 6.43 -1.28
N ILE A 111 -16.14 7.19 -2.00
CA ILE A 111 -15.73 7.91 -3.21
C ILE A 111 -15.86 9.42 -3.01
N PHE A 112 -14.82 10.20 -3.22
CA PHE A 112 -14.81 11.66 -3.07
C PHE A 112 -14.92 12.38 -4.43
N LYS A 113 -16.03 12.15 -5.15
CA LYS A 113 -16.25 12.56 -6.56
C LYS A 113 -16.02 14.05 -6.89
N ASP A 114 -16.19 14.95 -5.91
CA ASP A 114 -16.07 16.40 -6.11
C ASP A 114 -14.85 17.00 -5.41
N ALA A 115 -13.82 16.19 -5.15
CA ALA A 115 -12.65 16.69 -4.45
C ALA A 115 -11.69 17.46 -5.37
N TYR A 116 -11.42 18.71 -5.02
CA TYR A 116 -10.47 19.57 -5.72
C TYR A 116 -9.59 20.35 -4.76
N ASP A 117 -8.54 20.94 -5.34
CA ASP A 117 -7.44 21.59 -4.65
C ASP A 117 -7.91 22.63 -3.63
N GLY A 118 -7.26 22.60 -2.46
CA GLY A 118 -7.47 23.60 -1.40
C GLY A 118 -8.73 23.40 -0.55
N LYS A 119 -9.56 22.38 -0.83
CA LYS A 119 -10.70 22.02 0.02
C LYS A 119 -10.49 20.73 0.80
N SER A 120 -11.20 20.63 1.92
CA SER A 120 -11.28 19.40 2.69
C SER A 120 -12.68 18.84 2.64
N TYR A 121 -12.78 17.52 2.48
CA TYR A 121 -14.04 16.80 2.35
C TYR A 121 -14.18 15.84 3.52
N ARG A 122 -15.41 15.61 3.97
CA ARG A 122 -15.69 14.67 5.06
C ARG A 122 -16.82 13.74 4.63
N LYS A 123 -16.57 12.44 4.74
CA LYS A 123 -17.56 11.40 4.59
C LYS A 123 -17.57 10.48 5.81
N THR A 124 -18.61 9.68 5.92
CA THR A 124 -18.84 8.81 7.07
C THR A 124 -18.99 7.38 6.59
N VAL A 125 -18.41 6.44 7.33
CA VAL A 125 -18.67 5.00 7.19
C VAL A 125 -19.26 4.48 8.49
N THR A 126 -20.28 3.62 8.36
CA THR A 126 -21.00 2.98 9.45
C THR A 126 -20.82 1.48 9.34
N ILE A 127 -20.35 0.86 10.41
CA ILE A 127 -20.16 -0.59 10.52
C ILE A 127 -21.14 -1.10 11.57
N THR A 128 -22.16 -1.84 11.15
CA THR A 128 -23.26 -2.32 12.00
C THR A 128 -23.18 -3.82 12.20
N ASN A 129 -23.22 -4.27 13.45
CA ASN A 129 -23.34 -5.69 13.76
C ASN A 129 -24.77 -6.18 13.53
N CYS A 130 -25.00 -6.92 12.44
CA CYS A 130 -26.30 -7.53 12.14
C CYS A 130 -26.40 -8.99 12.59
N ARG A 131 -25.36 -9.54 13.24
CA ARG A 131 -25.40 -10.88 13.83
C ARG A 131 -26.18 -10.87 15.14
N ARG A 132 -26.56 -12.07 15.59
CA ARG A 132 -27.13 -12.30 16.93
C ARG A 132 -26.07 -12.48 18.03
N LYS A 133 -24.78 -12.32 17.70
CA LYS A 133 -23.64 -12.49 18.61
C LYS A 133 -22.80 -11.22 18.66
N ILE A 134 -22.05 -11.02 19.74
CA ILE A 134 -21.05 -9.95 19.83
C ILE A 134 -19.96 -10.14 18.78
N VAL A 135 -19.39 -9.04 18.29
CA VAL A 135 -18.25 -9.04 17.36
C VAL A 135 -17.22 -8.01 17.78
N THR A 136 -15.96 -8.22 17.41
CA THR A 136 -14.89 -7.23 17.63
C THR A 136 -14.50 -6.59 16.30
N VAL A 137 -14.56 -5.26 16.24
CA VAL A 137 -14.17 -4.48 15.06
C VAL A 137 -12.89 -3.70 15.34
N ARG A 138 -11.86 -3.89 14.51
CA ARG A 138 -10.64 -3.05 14.48
C ARG A 138 -10.57 -2.32 13.15
N ILE A 139 -10.03 -1.10 13.16
CA ILE A 139 -9.90 -0.26 11.96
C ILE A 139 -8.51 0.38 11.98
N SER A 140 -7.72 0.16 10.94
CA SER A 140 -6.40 0.75 10.79
C SER A 140 -6.45 2.23 10.39
N GLU A 141 -5.30 2.90 10.41
CA GLU A 141 -5.17 4.16 9.71
C GLU A 141 -5.20 3.94 8.18
N PRO A 142 -5.71 4.90 7.40
CA PRO A 142 -5.61 4.86 5.95
C PRO A 142 -4.15 4.85 5.48
N THR A 143 -3.86 4.13 4.40
CA THR A 143 -2.51 4.03 3.82
C THR A 143 -1.95 5.35 3.31
N SER A 144 -2.83 6.28 2.92
CA SER A 144 -2.44 7.63 2.47
C SER A 144 -2.69 8.69 3.53
N LYS A 145 -1.67 9.54 3.75
CA LYS A 145 -1.74 10.70 4.67
C LYS A 145 -2.74 11.77 4.25
N ALA A 146 -3.22 11.73 2.99
CA ALA A 146 -4.27 12.61 2.51
C ALA A 146 -5.62 12.32 3.19
N PHE A 147 -5.83 11.11 3.70
CA PHE A 147 -7.00 10.76 4.49
C PHE A 147 -6.67 10.81 5.98
N LYS A 148 -7.56 11.43 6.76
CA LYS A 148 -7.47 11.56 8.21
C LYS A 148 -8.70 10.98 8.85
N MET A 149 -8.49 10.07 9.81
CA MET A 149 -9.53 9.43 10.58
C MET A 149 -8.93 9.04 11.94
N LYS A 150 -9.75 9.00 12.99
CA LYS A 150 -9.35 8.37 14.24
C LYS A 150 -9.43 6.84 14.09
N PRO A 151 -8.31 6.10 14.14
CA PRO A 151 -8.33 4.65 14.00
C PRO A 151 -8.99 3.97 15.22
N LEU A 152 -9.11 2.65 15.13
CA LEU A 152 -9.63 1.78 16.19
C LEU A 152 -8.69 0.58 16.38
N PRO A 153 -7.47 0.78 16.92
CA PRO A 153 -6.44 -0.27 16.94
C PRO A 153 -6.69 -1.36 17.98
N ILE A 154 -7.20 -1.00 19.16
CA ILE A 154 -7.46 -1.93 20.28
C ILE A 154 -8.69 -2.81 20.01
N GLY A 155 -9.51 -2.44 19.02
CA GLY A 155 -10.76 -3.11 18.72
C GLY A 155 -11.90 -2.64 19.62
N GLN A 156 -13.10 -2.62 19.07
CA GLN A 156 -14.32 -2.30 19.79
C GLN A 156 -15.27 -3.48 19.69
N VAL A 157 -15.75 -3.93 20.84
CA VAL A 157 -16.79 -4.94 20.90
C VAL A 157 -18.13 -4.29 20.56
N LEU A 158 -18.88 -4.91 19.65
CA LEU A 158 -20.21 -4.50 19.24
C LEU A 158 -21.21 -5.60 19.55
N SER A 159 -22.16 -5.28 20.42
CA SER A 159 -23.36 -6.09 20.61
C SER A 159 -24.23 -6.12 19.34
N PRO A 160 -25.10 -7.13 19.17
CA PRO A 160 -26.09 -7.17 18.11
C PRO A 160 -26.86 -5.84 17.96
N GLY A 161 -26.98 -5.35 16.73
CA GLY A 161 -27.66 -4.11 16.38
C GLY A 161 -26.85 -2.83 16.60
N LEU A 162 -25.72 -2.88 17.31
CA LEU A 162 -24.87 -1.71 17.53
C LEU A 162 -23.98 -1.40 16.33
N SER A 163 -23.58 -0.14 16.22
CA SER A 163 -22.76 0.36 15.12
C SER A 163 -21.54 1.14 15.59
N VAL A 164 -20.45 1.06 14.82
CA VAL A 164 -19.32 2.00 14.88
C VAL A 164 -19.43 2.95 13.72
N VAL A 165 -19.31 4.25 14.01
CA VAL A 165 -19.30 5.30 12.99
C VAL A 165 -17.90 5.90 12.94
N ARG A 166 -17.35 6.04 11.74
CA ARG A 166 -16.07 6.72 11.51
C ARG A 166 -16.22 7.83 10.51
N HIS A 167 -15.59 8.96 10.82
CA HIS A 167 -15.51 10.10 9.92
C HIS A 167 -14.13 10.14 9.29
N ILE A 168 -14.13 10.16 7.95
CA ILE A 168 -12.92 10.20 7.15
C ILE A 168 -12.86 11.57 6.49
N LYS A 169 -11.80 12.31 6.78
CA LYS A 169 -11.52 13.62 6.21
C LYS A 169 -10.47 13.46 5.11
N TYR A 170 -10.78 13.88 3.90
CA TYR A 170 -9.83 14.02 2.82
C TYR A 170 -9.22 15.44 2.81
N LEU A 171 -7.90 15.52 2.75
CA LEU A 171 -7.10 16.74 2.74
C LEU A 171 -6.25 16.78 1.46
N TYR A 172 -6.73 17.50 0.44
CA TYR A 172 -5.96 17.73 -0.77
C TYR A 172 -4.95 18.86 -0.53
N THR A 173 -3.69 18.51 -0.24
CA THR A 173 -2.64 19.51 0.07
C THR A 173 -1.55 19.62 -1.00
N LYS A 174 -1.48 18.68 -1.95
CA LYS A 174 -0.50 18.70 -3.06
C LYS A 174 -1.05 18.00 -4.32
N PRO A 175 -0.68 18.46 -5.53
CA PRO A 175 -1.11 17.88 -6.80
C PRO A 175 -0.60 16.46 -7.09
N THR A 176 0.24 15.88 -6.22
CA THR A 176 0.64 14.47 -6.26
C THR A 176 -0.38 13.57 -5.57
N ALA A 177 -1.67 13.82 -5.81
CA ALA A 177 -2.75 13.09 -5.17
C ALA A 177 -2.66 11.60 -5.50
N ILE A 178 -2.61 10.76 -4.47
CA ILE A 178 -2.82 9.33 -4.63
C ILE A 178 -4.34 9.18 -4.82
N PRO A 179 -4.83 8.80 -6.02
CA PRO A 179 -6.26 8.79 -6.32
C PRO A 179 -7.01 7.69 -5.55
N GLN A 180 -6.28 6.71 -5.02
CA GLN A 180 -6.84 5.59 -4.28
C GLN A 180 -5.98 5.28 -3.05
N ALA A 181 -6.63 5.15 -1.90
CA ALA A 181 -6.03 4.61 -0.70
C ALA A 181 -6.93 3.48 -0.17
N CYS A 182 -6.42 2.75 0.81
CA CYS A 182 -7.20 1.74 1.51
C CYS A 182 -7.06 1.93 3.01
N MET A 183 -8.03 1.39 3.75
CA MET A 183 -7.89 1.14 5.17
C MET A 183 -8.32 -0.29 5.45
N ASP A 184 -7.71 -0.89 6.47
CA ASP A 184 -8.01 -2.26 6.85
C ASP A 184 -9.10 -2.25 7.94
N ILE A 185 -10.15 -3.03 7.72
CA ILE A 185 -11.17 -3.33 8.71
C ILE A 185 -11.00 -4.79 9.10
N TYR A 186 -10.87 -5.07 10.39
CA TYR A 186 -10.88 -6.44 10.90
C TYR A 186 -12.15 -6.69 11.69
N ILE A 187 -12.86 -7.77 11.35
CA ILE A 187 -14.07 -8.23 12.04
C ILE A 187 -13.76 -9.61 12.60
N ASP A 188 -13.73 -9.77 13.93
CA ASP A 188 -13.32 -11.01 14.61
C ASP A 188 -11.97 -11.57 14.09
N ASN A 189 -11.05 -10.67 13.74
CA ASN A 189 -9.74 -10.92 13.11
C ASN A 189 -9.77 -11.32 11.62
N GLU A 190 -10.92 -11.40 10.99
CA GLU A 190 -11.03 -11.55 9.54
C GLU A 190 -10.84 -10.20 8.83
N TYR A 191 -10.06 -10.22 7.75
CA TYR A 191 -9.65 -9.02 7.03
C TYR A 191 -10.69 -8.58 5.99
N PHE A 192 -11.00 -7.29 5.98
CA PHE A 192 -11.76 -6.61 4.94
C PHE A 192 -11.01 -5.35 4.49
N GLY A 193 -10.58 -5.31 3.22
CA GLY A 193 -9.96 -4.14 2.62
C GLY A 193 -11.02 -3.13 2.21
N TYR A 194 -10.93 -1.90 2.74
CA TYR A 194 -11.89 -0.83 2.45
C TYR A 194 -11.27 0.25 1.57
N ASP A 195 -11.83 0.45 0.38
CA ASP A 195 -11.33 1.40 -0.61
C ASP A 195 -11.76 2.85 -0.32
N LEU A 196 -10.80 3.76 -0.45
CA LEU A 196 -10.96 5.22 -0.41
C LEU A 196 -10.54 5.78 -1.77
N ILE A 197 -11.48 6.31 -2.52
CA ILE A 197 -11.28 6.74 -3.91
C ILE A 197 -11.58 8.23 -4.00
N VAL A 198 -10.82 8.96 -4.80
CA VAL A 198 -11.01 10.39 -5.08
C VAL A 198 -11.40 10.57 -6.53
#